data_AF-D7LAY8-F1
#
_entry.id   AF-D7LAY8-F1
#
_cell.length_a   1.000
_cell.length_b   1.000
_cell.length_c   1.000
_cell.angle_alpha   90.00
_cell.angle_beta   90.00
_cell.angle_gamma   90.00
#
_symmetry.space_group_name_H-M   'P 1'
#
loop_
_entity.id
_entity.type
_entity.pdbx_description
1 polymer ?
#
loop_
_entity_poly.entity_id
_entity_poly.type
_entity_poly.pdbx_seq_one_letter_code
_entity_poly.pdbx_strand_id
1 'polypeptide(L)'
;MMSNYIDTLCMVSLLSCLFITSCFAGPVPNQENGSQKLIPTQISSRDRSKRLSSIVLYYLKMESFNTLMKSVYTERYESRPFRVGRYNWTLVVYPKGNKNDNGTGYISLYVVLDISTLTSPHEEVHVDLRFYVFNKKEKKYFTIQDTDVWRFSAIKTMWGFSKVLPLTTFNNLKNGYLYDIDHCEFGGVDVIIPAFYEKSELFSVTKSFPNERFTWFIQGFSTLPTDYLSEEFIIGRKSWIRTCCPIVGSTSKCLTTKPYDKVYVRAKLRVPNQFPSQSNTVLERPLDNWFSPQTIGWGYADFMPLSDLRNSSKGFVVNDMLVVQVAMEEISSTKYLPN
;
A
#
# COMPACT_ATOMS: atom_id res chain seq x y z
N MET A 1 -57.26 27.98 -12.61
CA MET A 1 -56.26 27.55 -13.60
C MET A 1 -54.91 27.24 -12.92
N MET A 2 -54.95 26.49 -11.80
CA MET A 2 -53.80 26.28 -10.90
C MET A 2 -53.75 24.82 -10.39
N SER A 3 -54.40 23.90 -11.12
CA SER A 3 -54.44 22.46 -10.81
C SER A 3 -53.54 21.63 -11.73
N ASN A 4 -53.02 22.22 -12.82
CA ASN A 4 -52.28 21.49 -13.86
C ASN A 4 -50.76 21.70 -13.80
N TYR A 5 -50.24 22.32 -12.72
CA TYR A 5 -48.80 22.61 -12.58
C TYR A 5 -48.11 21.76 -11.51
N ILE A 6 -48.87 21.11 -10.62
CA ILE A 6 -48.34 20.16 -9.63
C ILE A 6 -48.15 18.76 -10.25
N ASP A 7 -48.98 18.39 -11.24
CA ASP A 7 -48.89 17.11 -11.96
C ASP A 7 -47.69 17.02 -12.91
N THR A 8 -47.08 18.14 -13.28
CA THR A 8 -45.96 18.21 -14.23
C THR A 8 -44.59 18.28 -13.54
N LEU A 9 -44.54 18.52 -12.22
CA LEU A 9 -43.30 18.57 -11.44
C LEU A 9 -43.02 17.28 -10.64
N CYS A 10 -43.90 16.29 -10.71
CA CYS A 10 -43.62 14.94 -10.24
C CYS A 10 -42.80 14.19 -11.30
N MET A 11 -41.54 14.60 -11.53
CA MET A 11 -40.55 13.83 -12.33
C MET A 11 -39.82 12.83 -11.43
N VAL A 12 -40.64 11.91 -10.95
CA VAL A 12 -40.40 10.51 -10.65
C VAL A 12 -39.00 9.96 -10.87
N SER A 13 -38.37 9.70 -9.74
CA SER A 13 -37.02 9.22 -9.64
C SER A 13 -37.07 7.75 -9.19
N LEU A 14 -37.55 6.85 -10.06
CA LEU A 14 -37.89 5.46 -9.67
C LEU A 14 -36.71 4.56 -9.27
N LEU A 15 -35.48 5.06 -9.44
CA LEU A 15 -34.26 4.47 -8.86
C LEU A 15 -33.27 5.55 -8.38
N SER A 16 -33.75 6.78 -8.15
CA SER A 16 -32.96 7.81 -7.46
C SER A 16 -33.21 7.68 -5.98
N CYS A 17 -32.25 7.11 -5.28
CA CYS A 17 -31.95 7.45 -3.90
C CYS A 17 -30.79 6.60 -3.49
N LEU A 18 -29.60 6.99 -3.93
CA LEU A 18 -28.42 6.28 -3.52
C LEU A 18 -27.23 7.29 -3.69
N PHE A 19 -27.20 8.22 -2.71
CA PHE A 19 -26.19 9.09 -2.03
C PHE A 19 -25.13 9.96 -2.75
N ILE A 20 -25.02 11.23 -2.29
CA ILE A 20 -23.98 12.28 -2.55
C ILE A 20 -23.42 12.65 -1.14
N THR A 21 -22.15 13.00 -0.86
CA THR A 21 -21.32 14.16 -1.30
C THR A 21 -19.80 13.89 -1.18
N SER A 22 -19.02 14.17 -2.24
CA SER A 22 -18.05 15.27 -2.47
C SER A 22 -16.64 15.12 -1.87
N CYS A 23 -15.61 14.92 -2.72
CA CYS A 23 -14.57 15.92 -3.06
C CYS A 23 -13.24 15.33 -3.60
N PHE A 24 -12.82 15.92 -4.72
CA PHE A 24 -11.48 16.15 -5.30
C PHE A 24 -10.44 15.02 -5.44
N ALA A 25 -10.17 14.72 -6.71
CA ALA A 25 -8.98 14.02 -7.19
C ALA A 25 -7.72 14.88 -7.03
N GLY A 26 -6.63 14.24 -6.62
CA GLY A 26 -5.27 14.76 -6.75
C GLY A 26 -4.41 13.77 -7.57
N PRO A 27 -3.40 14.23 -8.33
CA PRO A 27 -2.69 13.40 -9.31
C PRO A 27 -1.59 12.53 -8.69
N VAL A 28 -1.32 11.43 -9.39
CA VAL A 28 -0.21 10.47 -9.16
C VAL A 28 1.09 10.98 -9.80
N PRO A 29 2.26 10.86 -9.15
CA PRO A 29 3.55 10.96 -9.83
C PRO A 29 4.14 9.59 -10.16
N ASN A 30 4.66 9.46 -11.37
CA ASN A 30 5.43 8.32 -11.87
C ASN A 30 6.89 8.34 -11.36
N GLN A 31 7.45 7.16 -11.11
CA GLN A 31 8.89 6.91 -10.92
C GLN A 31 9.57 6.57 -12.26
N GLU A 32 10.80 7.05 -12.43
CA GLU A 32 11.76 6.62 -13.45
C GLU A 32 12.71 5.54 -12.89
N ASN A 33 13.10 4.58 -13.75
CA ASN A 33 13.95 3.44 -13.44
C ASN A 33 15.45 3.75 -13.47
N GLY A 34 16.19 3.08 -12.59
CA GLY A 34 17.64 3.23 -12.36
C GLY A 34 18.54 2.37 -13.25
N SER A 35 19.79 2.83 -13.35
CA SER A 35 21.00 2.03 -13.55
C SER A 35 21.77 2.07 -12.24
N GLN A 36 22.42 0.97 -11.85
CA GLN A 36 23.27 0.90 -10.66
C GLN A 36 24.30 2.04 -10.66
N LYS A 37 24.16 2.94 -9.69
CA LYS A 37 24.88 4.23 -9.65
C LYS A 37 25.44 4.41 -8.26
N LEU A 38 26.73 4.13 -8.08
CA LEU A 38 27.44 4.51 -6.86
C LEU A 38 27.37 6.03 -6.69
N ILE A 39 26.93 6.51 -5.53
CA ILE A 39 26.83 7.95 -5.23
C ILE A 39 27.75 8.32 -4.07
N PRO A 40 29.05 8.59 -4.33
CA PRO A 40 29.92 9.19 -3.33
C PRO A 40 29.41 10.59 -3.00
N THR A 41 29.04 10.82 -1.74
CA THR A 41 28.57 12.14 -1.29
C THR A 41 29.31 12.57 -0.03
N GLN A 42 29.61 13.86 0.07
CA GLN A 42 30.17 14.48 1.28
C GLN A 42 29.06 15.19 2.05
N ILE A 43 28.76 14.74 3.27
CA ILE A 43 27.67 15.30 4.09
C ILE A 43 28.25 16.04 5.30
N SER A 44 27.72 17.24 5.59
CA SER A 44 28.09 18.04 6.77
C SER A 44 27.66 17.36 8.07
N SER A 45 28.52 17.38 9.08
CA SER A 45 28.20 16.90 10.44
C SER A 45 26.99 17.62 11.07
N ARG A 46 26.79 18.91 10.76
CA ARG A 46 25.66 19.71 11.28
C ARG A 46 24.31 19.32 10.63
N ASP A 47 24.30 19.03 9.34
CA ASP A 47 23.08 18.59 8.63
C ASP A 47 22.67 17.18 9.05
N ARG A 48 23.66 16.32 9.37
CA ARG A 48 23.40 15.01 9.96
C ARG A 48 22.69 15.13 11.30
N SER A 49 23.15 16.02 12.19
CA SER A 49 22.55 16.23 13.52
C SER A 49 21.03 16.46 13.49
N LYS A 50 20.53 17.16 12.46
CA LYS A 50 19.10 17.41 12.26
C LYS A 50 18.31 16.22 11.70
N ARG A 51 18.97 15.29 10.98
CA ARG A 51 18.37 14.09 10.38
C ARG A 51 18.29 12.89 11.36
N LEU A 52 18.91 13.03 12.54
CA LEU A 52 19.20 11.96 13.50
C LEU A 52 18.09 11.60 14.50
N SER A 53 16.87 12.14 14.37
CA SER A 53 15.81 11.86 15.36
C SER A 53 15.17 10.46 15.25
N SER A 54 15.52 9.64 14.25
CA SER A 54 14.88 8.31 14.04
C SER A 54 15.78 7.20 13.46
N ILE A 55 17.10 7.39 13.33
CA ILE A 55 18.00 6.36 12.77
C ILE A 55 18.93 5.84 13.87
N VAL A 56 19.00 4.51 14.04
CA VAL A 56 19.94 3.86 14.97
C VAL A 56 21.30 3.78 14.28
N LEU A 57 22.27 4.56 14.76
CA LEU A 57 23.64 4.59 14.24
C LEU A 57 24.56 3.75 15.13
N TYR A 58 25.26 2.78 14.53
CA TYR A 58 26.45 2.23 15.17
C TYR A 58 27.70 3.02 14.78
N TYR A 59 28.41 3.55 15.77
CA TYR A 59 29.59 4.40 15.58
C TYR A 59 30.83 3.71 16.15
N LEU A 60 31.90 3.66 15.36
CA LEU A 60 33.19 3.11 15.75
C LEU A 60 34.27 4.18 15.62
N LYS A 61 34.87 4.54 16.76
CA LYS A 61 36.10 5.32 16.84
C LYS A 61 37.26 4.41 17.17
N MET A 62 38.34 4.54 16.44
CA MET A 62 39.59 3.81 16.68
C MET A 62 40.67 4.84 16.98
N GLU A 63 41.38 4.66 18.10
CA GLU A 63 42.46 5.56 18.54
C GLU A 63 43.85 4.99 18.26
N SER A 64 43.91 3.76 17.74
CA SER A 64 45.16 3.04 17.45
C SER A 64 45.06 2.23 16.15
N PHE A 65 44.56 2.85 15.09
CA PHE A 65 44.26 2.20 13.81
C PHE A 65 45.50 1.51 13.18
N ASN A 66 46.65 2.15 13.26
CA ASN A 66 47.91 1.66 12.70
C ASN A 66 48.38 0.37 13.37
N THR A 67 47.95 0.09 14.60
CA THR A 67 48.22 -1.21 15.25
C THR A 67 47.61 -2.35 14.44
N LEU A 68 46.38 -2.17 13.95
CA LEU A 68 45.73 -3.16 13.07
C LEU A 68 46.37 -3.21 11.68
N MET A 69 46.82 -2.06 11.15
CA MET A 69 47.59 -2.01 9.91
C MET A 69 48.95 -2.71 10.01
N LYS A 70 49.57 -2.78 11.18
CA LYS A 70 50.84 -3.49 11.37
C LYS A 70 50.67 -4.96 11.72
N SER A 71 49.46 -5.37 12.14
CA SER A 71 49.18 -6.77 12.47
C SER A 71 49.42 -7.69 11.27
N VAL A 72 50.11 -8.79 11.53
CA VAL A 72 50.36 -9.88 10.56
C VAL A 72 49.28 -10.95 10.66
N TYR A 73 48.75 -11.18 11.87
CA TYR A 73 47.80 -12.26 12.15
C TYR A 73 46.33 -11.83 12.08
N THR A 74 46.06 -10.52 12.17
CA THR A 74 44.69 -9.98 12.17
C THR A 74 44.44 -9.26 10.86
N GLU A 75 43.53 -9.80 10.05
CA GLU A 75 43.17 -9.19 8.76
C GLU A 75 42.04 -8.16 8.87
N ARG A 76 41.22 -8.25 9.93
CA ARG A 76 40.03 -7.42 10.13
C ARG A 76 39.74 -7.16 11.60
N TYR A 77 39.05 -6.06 11.87
CA TYR A 77 38.45 -5.77 13.16
C TYR A 77 36.95 -6.03 13.09
N GLU A 78 36.42 -6.68 14.12
CA GLU A 78 34.98 -6.93 14.27
C GLU A 78 34.49 -6.15 15.49
N SER A 79 33.42 -5.38 15.30
CA SER A 79 32.83 -4.59 16.37
C SER A 79 32.07 -5.46 17.37
N ARG A 80 31.60 -4.85 18.46
CA ARG A 80 30.54 -5.49 19.25
C ARG A 80 29.27 -5.58 18.42
N PRO A 81 28.44 -6.62 18.61
CA PRO A 81 27.13 -6.68 17.98
C PRO A 81 26.28 -5.47 18.39
N PHE A 82 25.52 -4.94 17.44
CA PHE A 82 24.56 -3.87 17.66
C PHE A 82 23.21 -4.24 17.02
N ARG A 83 22.13 -3.79 17.64
CA ARG A 83 20.78 -4.18 17.26
C ARG A 83 20.14 -3.13 16.38
N VAL A 84 19.61 -3.55 15.23
CA VAL A 84 18.75 -2.71 14.36
C VAL A 84 17.54 -3.55 13.96
N GLY A 85 16.35 -3.04 14.27
CA GLY A 85 15.12 -3.84 14.22
C GLY A 85 15.18 -5.01 15.20
N ARG A 86 14.87 -6.22 14.71
CA ARG A 86 14.97 -7.46 15.50
C ARG A 86 16.31 -8.21 15.35
N TYR A 87 17.17 -7.73 14.47
CA TYR A 87 18.41 -8.40 14.10
C TYR A 87 19.62 -7.79 14.78
N ASN A 88 20.62 -8.63 15.01
CA ASN A 88 21.92 -8.20 15.51
C ASN A 88 22.90 -8.16 14.34
N TRP A 89 23.72 -7.11 14.33
CA TRP A 89 24.65 -6.79 13.27
C TRP A 89 26.04 -6.56 13.85
N THR A 90 27.07 -6.93 13.10
CA THR A 90 28.48 -6.66 13.45
C THR A 90 29.12 -5.86 12.33
N LEU A 91 29.74 -4.72 12.66
CA LEU A 91 30.55 -3.96 11.72
C LEU A 91 31.91 -4.63 11.60
N VAL A 92 32.34 -4.90 10.37
CA VAL A 92 33.63 -5.50 10.05
C VAL A 92 34.45 -4.52 9.24
N VAL A 93 35.62 -4.16 9.76
CA VAL A 93 36.58 -3.26 9.12
C VAL A 93 37.77 -4.07 8.66
N TYR A 94 38.13 -3.98 7.38
CA TYR A 94 39.38 -4.52 6.86
C TYR A 94 40.35 -3.36 6.59
N PRO A 95 41.31 -3.10 7.50
CA PRO A 95 42.26 -2.00 7.36
C PRO A 95 43.14 -2.11 6.11
N LYS A 96 43.44 -3.32 5.66
CA LYS A 96 44.26 -3.59 4.46
C LYS A 96 43.44 -3.98 3.23
N GLY A 97 42.13 -3.94 3.38
CA GLY A 97 41.17 -4.40 2.39
C GLY A 97 40.89 -5.90 2.46
N ASN A 98 39.69 -6.29 2.05
CA ASN A 98 39.28 -7.68 1.96
C ASN A 98 39.83 -8.31 0.67
N LYS A 99 40.91 -9.11 0.79
CA LYS A 99 41.56 -9.77 -0.34
C LYS A 99 40.62 -10.72 -1.10
N ASN A 100 39.68 -11.35 -0.39
CA ASN A 100 38.72 -12.29 -0.97
C ASN A 100 37.63 -11.60 -1.80
N ASP A 101 37.57 -10.27 -1.76
CA ASP A 101 36.59 -9.45 -2.47
C ASP A 101 37.27 -8.30 -3.24
N ASN A 102 38.51 -8.53 -3.69
CA ASN A 102 39.30 -7.57 -4.48
C ASN A 102 39.51 -6.20 -3.81
N GLY A 103 39.52 -6.14 -2.48
CA GLY A 103 39.69 -4.91 -1.71
C GLY A 103 41.14 -4.45 -1.49
N THR A 104 42.13 -5.20 -2.01
CA THR A 104 43.56 -4.89 -1.81
C THR A 104 43.89 -3.44 -2.16
N GLY A 105 44.54 -2.73 -1.24
CA GLY A 105 44.91 -1.32 -1.42
C GLY A 105 43.82 -0.32 -1.01
N TYR A 106 42.70 -0.80 -0.48
CA TYR A 106 41.60 0.02 0.03
C TYR A 106 41.26 -0.34 1.47
N ILE A 107 40.61 0.58 2.18
CA ILE A 107 39.79 0.24 3.35
C ILE A 107 38.54 -0.47 2.82
N SER A 108 38.19 -1.61 3.40
CA SER A 108 36.90 -2.27 3.13
C SER A 108 36.04 -2.25 4.40
N LEU A 109 34.74 -2.02 4.23
CA LEU A 109 33.76 -2.01 5.31
C LEU A 109 32.61 -2.95 4.96
N TYR A 110 32.22 -3.78 5.93
CA TYR A 110 31.12 -4.72 5.80
C TYR A 110 30.25 -4.73 7.05
N VAL A 111 29.06 -5.26 6.91
CA VAL A 111 28.18 -5.63 8.03
C VAL A 111 27.90 -7.11 7.92
N VAL A 112 27.90 -7.77 9.06
CA VAL A 112 27.54 -9.19 9.19
C VAL A 112 26.25 -9.30 9.97
N LEU A 113 25.28 -10.03 9.44
CA LEU A 113 24.06 -10.44 10.13
C LEU A 113 24.34 -11.62 11.05
N ASP A 114 23.91 -11.51 12.30
CA ASP A 114 23.88 -12.64 13.24
C ASP A 114 22.70 -13.56 12.90
N ILE A 115 23.01 -14.74 12.34
CA ILE A 115 22.03 -15.74 11.94
C ILE A 115 21.17 -16.26 13.10
N SER A 116 21.63 -16.14 14.35
CA SER A 116 20.83 -16.55 15.53
C SER A 116 19.59 -15.68 15.72
N THR A 117 19.54 -14.51 15.07
CA THR A 117 18.39 -13.59 15.10
C THR A 117 17.35 -13.88 14.02
N LEU A 118 17.62 -14.82 13.11
CA LEU A 118 16.65 -15.29 12.12
C LEU A 118 15.65 -16.26 12.76
N THR A 119 14.39 -16.13 12.38
CA THR A 119 13.30 -17.03 12.81
C THR A 119 13.13 -18.26 11.91
N SER A 120 13.71 -18.24 10.71
CA SER A 120 13.70 -19.37 9.78
C SER A 120 14.99 -19.38 8.94
N PRO A 121 15.51 -20.56 8.54
CA PRO A 121 16.63 -20.65 7.60
C PRO A 121 16.35 -20.03 6.23
N HIS A 122 15.08 -19.90 5.85
CA HIS A 122 14.63 -19.31 4.58
C HIS A 122 14.30 -17.82 4.71
N GLU A 123 14.48 -17.24 5.89
CA GLU A 123 14.24 -15.82 6.10
C GLU A 123 15.29 -14.96 5.40
N GLU A 124 14.83 -13.86 4.82
CA GLU A 124 15.67 -12.93 4.10
C GLU A 124 15.46 -11.50 4.59
N VAL A 125 16.57 -10.85 4.92
CA VAL A 125 16.58 -9.49 5.45
C VAL A 125 17.11 -8.57 4.37
N HIS A 126 16.22 -7.74 3.86
CA HIS A 126 16.54 -6.72 2.86
C HIS A 126 17.00 -5.45 3.59
N VAL A 127 18.19 -4.95 3.25
CA VAL A 127 18.83 -3.83 3.95
C VAL A 127 19.44 -2.85 2.95
N ASP A 128 19.09 -1.57 3.07
CA ASP A 128 19.83 -0.49 2.43
C ASP A 128 20.99 -0.09 3.36
N LEU A 129 22.22 -0.22 2.87
CA LEU A 129 23.47 -0.06 3.63
C LEU A 129 24.18 1.24 3.26
N ARG A 130 24.49 2.05 4.27
CA ARG A 130 25.33 3.24 4.10
C ARG A 130 26.44 3.24 5.12
N PHE A 131 27.66 3.45 4.63
CA PHE A 131 28.84 3.61 5.49
C PHE A 131 29.31 5.05 5.42
N TYR A 132 29.78 5.55 6.56
CA TYR A 132 30.40 6.86 6.63
C TYR A 132 31.80 6.79 7.23
N VAL A 133 32.73 7.52 6.62
CA VAL A 133 34.09 7.72 7.12
C VAL A 133 34.27 9.20 7.43
N PHE A 134 34.58 9.51 8.69
CA PHE A 134 34.71 10.90 9.12
C PHE A 134 36.00 11.52 8.59
N ASN A 135 35.89 12.74 8.09
CA ASN A 135 37.01 13.58 7.71
C ASN A 135 37.10 14.76 8.69
N LYS A 136 38.10 14.75 9.58
CA LYS A 136 38.27 15.78 10.61
C LYS A 136 38.61 17.14 10.02
N LYS A 137 39.39 17.18 8.94
CA LYS A 137 39.80 18.42 8.27
C LYS A 137 38.61 19.15 7.68
N GLU A 138 37.75 18.43 6.98
CA GLU A 138 36.55 19.00 6.35
C GLU A 138 35.35 19.09 7.30
N LYS A 139 35.42 18.40 8.45
CA LYS A 139 34.31 18.21 9.40
C LYS A 139 33.06 17.61 8.73
N LYS A 140 33.31 16.74 7.74
CA LYS A 140 32.33 16.09 6.88
C LYS A 140 32.52 14.58 6.91
N TYR A 141 31.50 13.86 6.47
CA TYR A 141 31.55 12.42 6.27
C TYR A 141 31.62 12.09 4.80
N PHE A 142 32.64 11.31 4.42
CA PHE A 142 32.61 10.57 3.16
C PHE A 142 31.56 9.48 3.29
N THR A 143 30.57 9.49 2.40
CA THR A 143 29.48 8.52 2.40
C THR A 143 29.59 7.62 1.18
N ILE A 144 29.47 6.31 1.41
CA ILE A 144 29.30 5.31 0.35
C ILE A 144 28.01 4.53 0.61
N GLN A 145 27.22 4.39 -0.44
CA GLN A 145 25.98 3.63 -0.46
C GLN A 145 25.79 3.04 -1.86
N ASP A 146 25.03 1.97 -1.93
CA ASP A 146 24.57 1.39 -3.19
C ASP A 146 23.19 1.96 -3.53
N THR A 147 22.77 1.85 -4.78
CA THR A 147 21.37 2.09 -5.17
C THR A 147 20.49 0.89 -4.86
N ASP A 148 21.08 -0.30 -4.77
CA ASP A 148 20.34 -1.54 -4.59
C ASP A 148 20.26 -1.96 -3.11
N VAL A 149 19.19 -2.69 -2.78
CA VAL A 149 18.96 -3.23 -1.44
C VAL A 149 19.72 -4.56 -1.29
N TRP A 150 20.49 -4.69 -0.23
CA TRP A 150 21.28 -5.88 0.08
C TRP A 150 20.41 -6.96 0.70
N ARG A 151 20.47 -8.17 0.14
CA ARG A 151 19.68 -9.33 0.58
C ARG A 151 20.51 -10.24 1.48
N PHE A 152 20.36 -10.09 2.79
CA PHE A 152 20.96 -10.98 3.78
C PHE A 152 20.13 -12.25 3.96
N SER A 153 20.80 -13.38 4.15
CA SER A 153 20.16 -14.67 4.46
C SER A 153 21.11 -15.55 5.27
N ALA A 154 20.65 -16.71 5.71
CA ALA A 154 21.50 -17.71 6.35
C ALA A 154 22.68 -18.16 5.47
N ILE A 155 22.57 -18.05 4.15
CA ILE A 155 23.62 -18.40 3.18
C ILE A 155 24.58 -17.22 2.96
N LYS A 156 24.05 -16.00 2.89
CA LYS A 156 24.82 -14.79 2.61
C LYS A 156 24.61 -13.76 3.72
N THR A 157 25.48 -13.85 4.73
CA THR A 157 25.35 -13.08 5.98
C THR A 157 26.17 -11.79 5.98
N MET A 158 27.07 -11.58 5.02
CA MET A 158 27.99 -10.44 4.98
C MET A 158 27.85 -9.66 3.68
N TRP A 159 27.62 -8.36 3.80
CA TRP A 159 27.55 -7.41 2.69
C TRP A 159 28.26 -6.10 3.04
N GLY A 160 28.73 -5.38 2.03
CA GLY A 160 29.52 -4.18 2.20
C GLY A 160 30.29 -3.81 0.95
N PHE A 161 31.28 -2.93 1.11
CA PHE A 161 32.08 -2.41 0.02
C PHE A 161 33.54 -2.80 0.22
N SER A 162 34.10 -3.50 -0.77
CA SER A 162 35.52 -3.85 -0.78
C SER A 162 36.44 -2.66 -1.01
N LYS A 163 35.96 -1.59 -1.66
CA LYS A 163 36.75 -0.42 -2.06
C LYS A 163 36.14 0.89 -1.56
N VAL A 164 36.10 1.07 -0.24
CA VAL A 164 35.51 2.29 0.36
C VAL A 164 36.40 3.51 0.13
N LEU A 165 37.66 3.42 0.55
CA LEU A 165 38.65 4.49 0.39
C LEU A 165 40.02 3.91 0.07
N PRO A 166 40.76 4.44 -0.92
CA PRO A 166 42.13 4.02 -1.16
C PRO A 166 42.99 4.24 0.09
N LEU A 167 43.88 3.30 0.41
CA LEU A 167 44.79 3.44 1.55
C LEU A 167 45.74 4.61 1.41
N THR A 168 46.14 4.93 0.18
CA THR A 168 46.95 6.12 -0.12
C THR A 168 46.23 7.41 0.25
N THR A 169 44.91 7.47 0.04
CA THR A 169 44.06 8.60 0.43
C THR A 169 43.82 8.62 1.94
N PHE A 170 43.51 7.46 2.53
CA PHE A 170 43.16 7.35 3.95
C PHE A 170 44.36 7.65 4.88
N ASN A 171 45.51 7.04 4.60
CA ASN A 171 46.71 7.15 5.44
C ASN A 171 47.45 8.49 5.28
N ASN A 172 47.13 9.27 4.24
CA ASN A 172 47.71 10.59 4.08
C ASN A 172 47.04 11.57 5.06
N LEU A 173 47.78 11.94 6.12
CA LEU A 173 47.32 12.86 7.17
C LEU A 173 46.80 14.20 6.64
N LYS A 174 47.24 14.64 5.45
CA LYS A 174 46.74 15.89 4.82
C LYS A 174 45.29 15.80 4.35
N ASN A 175 44.78 14.59 4.16
CA ASN A 175 43.41 14.33 3.73
C ASN A 175 42.42 14.31 4.90
N GLY A 176 42.88 14.09 6.14
CA GLY A 176 42.07 14.29 7.35
C GLY A 176 41.19 13.11 7.79
N TYR A 177 41.31 11.93 7.15
CA TYR A 177 40.62 10.70 7.57
C TYR A 177 41.33 9.99 8.74
N LEU A 178 42.66 10.01 8.73
CA LEU A 178 43.51 9.66 9.86
C LEU A 178 44.03 10.96 10.49
N TYR A 179 43.84 11.14 11.78
CA TYR A 179 44.21 12.35 12.51
C TYR A 179 44.68 12.01 13.92
N ASP A 180 45.16 13.01 14.66
CA ASP A 180 45.72 12.83 16.02
C ASP A 180 46.70 11.64 16.07
N ILE A 181 47.55 11.56 15.04
CA ILE A 181 48.56 10.51 14.79
C ILE A 181 47.95 9.16 14.36
N ASP A 182 46.93 8.65 15.06
CA ASP A 182 46.42 7.30 14.83
C ASP A 182 44.91 7.10 15.04
N HIS A 183 44.16 8.20 15.02
CA HIS A 183 42.73 8.20 15.25
C HIS A 183 41.95 8.22 13.94
N CYS A 184 40.93 7.38 13.84
CA CYS A 184 39.96 7.40 12.75
C CYS A 184 38.56 7.04 13.25
N GLU A 185 37.55 7.46 12.49
CA GLU A 185 36.15 7.28 12.84
C GLU A 185 35.36 6.73 11.65
N PHE A 186 34.80 5.54 11.84
CA PHE A 186 33.84 4.90 10.95
C PHE A 186 32.45 5.13 11.54
N GLY A 187 31.81 6.21 11.10
CA GLY A 187 30.68 6.79 11.80
C GLY A 187 29.33 6.41 11.22
N GLY A 188 28.71 5.33 11.68
CA GLY A 188 27.34 4.96 11.31
C GLY A 188 27.34 3.92 10.19
N VAL A 189 26.85 2.73 10.49
CA VAL A 189 26.20 1.92 9.47
C VAL A 189 24.73 2.27 9.55
N ASP A 190 24.18 2.92 8.52
CA ASP A 190 22.73 2.97 8.40
C ASP A 190 22.30 1.61 7.84
N VAL A 191 21.75 0.77 8.71
CA VAL A 191 21.06 -0.47 8.33
C VAL A 191 19.58 -0.11 8.23
N ILE A 192 19.14 0.29 7.04
CA ILE A 192 17.73 0.59 6.82
C ILE A 192 17.08 -0.70 6.35
N ILE A 193 16.37 -1.38 7.25
CA ILE A 193 15.49 -2.49 6.86
C ILE A 193 14.23 -1.83 6.32
N PRO A 194 13.99 -1.82 5.00
CA PRO A 194 12.79 -1.20 4.50
C PRO A 194 11.62 -2.01 5.06
N ALA A 195 10.65 -1.32 5.66
CA ALA A 195 9.42 -1.92 6.16
C ALA A 195 8.55 -2.36 4.98
N PHE A 196 9.03 -3.30 4.16
CA PHE A 196 8.21 -3.97 3.18
C PHE A 196 7.25 -4.85 4.00
N TYR A 197 5.98 -4.46 4.01
CA TYR A 197 4.85 -5.22 4.55
C TYR A 197 4.65 -5.23 6.07
N GLU A 198 4.90 -4.14 6.80
CA GLU A 198 4.31 -4.01 8.17
C GLU A 198 2.77 -4.15 8.12
N LYS A 199 2.17 -3.74 6.99
CA LYS A 199 0.76 -3.93 6.65
C LYS A 199 0.68 -4.20 5.16
N SER A 200 0.00 -5.27 4.76
CA SER A 200 -0.30 -5.55 3.36
C SER A 200 -1.75 -5.92 3.18
N GLU A 201 -2.28 -5.71 1.98
CA GLU A 201 -3.64 -6.08 1.62
C GLU A 201 -3.66 -6.84 0.29
N LEU A 202 -4.47 -7.89 0.24
CA LEU A 202 -4.73 -8.66 -0.97
C LEU A 202 -6.10 -8.27 -1.51
N PHE A 203 -6.10 -7.55 -2.63
CA PHE A 203 -7.30 -7.28 -3.42
C PHE A 203 -7.60 -8.47 -4.35
N SER A 204 -8.83 -8.96 -4.30
CA SER A 204 -9.32 -10.07 -5.13
C SER A 204 -10.72 -9.76 -5.65
N VAL A 205 -11.07 -10.27 -6.82
CA VAL A 205 -12.39 -10.10 -7.44
C VAL A 205 -13.01 -11.47 -7.69
N THR A 206 -14.20 -11.69 -7.13
CA THR A 206 -15.01 -12.87 -7.41
C THR A 206 -15.93 -12.56 -8.57
N LYS A 207 -15.95 -13.43 -9.59
CA LYS A 207 -16.77 -13.29 -10.80
C LYS A 207 -17.84 -14.37 -10.95
N SER A 208 -17.81 -15.39 -10.10
CA SER A 208 -18.73 -16.52 -10.15
C SER A 208 -19.39 -16.68 -8.78
N PHE A 209 -20.71 -16.67 -8.78
CA PHE A 209 -21.55 -16.76 -7.59
C PHE A 209 -22.55 -17.89 -7.77
N PRO A 210 -22.78 -18.75 -6.75
CA PRO A 210 -23.83 -19.77 -6.81
C PRO A 210 -25.22 -19.18 -7.08
N ASN A 211 -25.48 -18.00 -6.52
CA ASN A 211 -26.67 -17.18 -6.76
C ASN A 211 -26.21 -15.78 -7.18
N GLU A 212 -26.03 -15.57 -8.47
CA GLU A 212 -25.62 -14.27 -9.03
C GLU A 212 -26.75 -13.25 -9.05
N ARG A 213 -28.01 -13.69 -8.93
CA ARG A 213 -29.19 -12.86 -9.11
C ARG A 213 -30.06 -12.82 -7.86
N PHE A 214 -30.35 -11.61 -7.41
CA PHE A 214 -31.40 -11.34 -6.44
C PHE A 214 -32.62 -10.79 -7.17
N THR A 215 -33.82 -11.27 -6.82
CA THR A 215 -35.09 -10.79 -7.36
C THR A 215 -35.95 -10.32 -6.19
N TRP A 216 -36.43 -9.09 -6.29
CA TRP A 216 -37.28 -8.47 -5.29
C TRP A 216 -38.66 -8.22 -5.87
N PHE A 217 -39.68 -8.75 -5.20
CA PHE A 217 -41.08 -8.58 -5.52
C PHE A 217 -41.67 -7.52 -4.60
N ILE A 218 -42.07 -6.40 -5.18
CA ILE A 218 -42.60 -5.25 -4.45
C ILE A 218 -44.11 -5.21 -4.69
N GLN A 219 -44.89 -5.73 -3.74
CA GLN A 219 -46.35 -5.71 -3.79
C GLN A 219 -46.89 -4.38 -3.24
N GLY A 220 -48.09 -3.99 -3.69
CA GLY A 220 -48.73 -2.76 -3.24
C GLY A 220 -48.00 -1.50 -3.72
N PHE A 221 -47.39 -1.57 -4.91
CA PHE A 221 -46.49 -0.56 -5.46
C PHE A 221 -47.09 0.86 -5.42
N SER A 222 -48.38 0.97 -5.70
CA SER A 222 -49.15 2.21 -5.67
C SER A 222 -49.23 2.87 -4.29
N THR A 223 -49.00 2.12 -3.21
CA THR A 223 -49.15 2.54 -1.81
C THR A 223 -47.85 2.52 -1.00
N LEU A 224 -46.70 2.32 -1.67
CA LEU A 224 -45.43 2.15 -0.97
C LEU A 224 -45.04 3.39 -0.16
N PRO A 225 -44.54 3.19 1.07
CA PRO A 225 -43.96 4.27 1.85
C PRO A 225 -42.69 4.79 1.18
N THR A 226 -42.31 6.01 1.52
CA THR A 226 -41.16 6.73 0.98
C THR A 226 -39.84 5.97 1.12
N ASP A 227 -39.70 5.04 2.07
CA ASP A 227 -38.46 4.33 2.39
C ASP A 227 -38.68 2.82 2.57
N TYR A 228 -39.03 2.13 1.49
CA TYR A 228 -39.31 0.69 1.54
C TYR A 228 -38.02 -0.13 1.37
N LEU A 229 -37.68 -0.96 2.36
CA LEU A 229 -36.48 -1.79 2.34
C LEU A 229 -36.77 -3.20 1.80
N SER A 230 -35.83 -3.78 1.07
CA SER A 230 -35.86 -5.20 0.74
C SER A 230 -35.45 -6.03 1.95
N GLU A 231 -35.74 -7.33 1.85
CA GLU A 231 -35.09 -8.32 2.70
C GLU A 231 -33.56 -8.30 2.50
N GLU A 232 -32.85 -8.70 3.55
CA GLU A 232 -31.41 -8.90 3.54
C GLU A 232 -31.07 -10.13 2.68
N PHE A 233 -30.15 -9.99 1.73
CA PHE A 233 -29.73 -11.09 0.86
C PHE A 233 -28.21 -11.18 0.78
N ILE A 234 -27.70 -12.39 0.57
CA ILE A 234 -26.27 -12.67 0.59
C ILE A 234 -25.80 -13.07 -0.81
N ILE A 235 -24.91 -12.27 -1.40
CA ILE A 235 -24.20 -12.60 -2.64
C ILE A 235 -22.71 -12.31 -2.44
N GLY A 236 -21.85 -13.25 -2.86
CA GLY A 236 -20.40 -13.09 -2.73
C GLY A 236 -19.90 -13.08 -1.27
N ARG A 237 -20.60 -13.79 -0.37
CA ARG A 237 -20.34 -13.80 1.10
C ARG A 237 -20.45 -12.43 1.76
N LYS A 238 -21.11 -11.48 1.09
CA LYS A 238 -21.45 -10.16 1.62
C LYS A 238 -22.96 -10.06 1.72
N SER A 239 -23.42 -9.39 2.77
CA SER A 239 -24.82 -9.12 2.98
C SER A 239 -25.22 -7.78 2.35
N TRP A 240 -26.40 -7.74 1.75
CA TRP A 240 -26.91 -6.63 0.98
C TRP A 240 -28.36 -6.35 1.37
N ILE A 241 -28.74 -5.07 1.43
CA ILE A 241 -30.12 -4.61 1.60
C ILE A 241 -30.37 -3.57 0.50
N ARG A 242 -31.50 -3.66 -0.19
CA ARG A 242 -31.95 -2.63 -1.16
C ARG A 242 -32.98 -1.72 -0.53
N THR A 243 -33.04 -0.50 -1.01
CA THR A 243 -34.09 0.47 -0.69
C THR A 243 -34.84 0.83 -1.98
N CYS A 244 -36.16 0.93 -1.90
CA CYS A 244 -37.04 1.50 -2.91
C CYS A 244 -37.71 2.72 -2.28
N CYS A 245 -37.39 3.91 -2.80
CA CYS A 245 -37.99 5.16 -2.34
C CYS A 245 -38.84 5.79 -3.44
N PRO A 246 -40.17 5.90 -3.30
CA PRO A 246 -41.03 6.62 -4.24
C PRO A 246 -40.94 8.16 -4.12
N ILE A 247 -40.42 8.71 -3.03
CA ILE A 247 -40.15 10.15 -2.84
C ILE A 247 -38.73 10.33 -2.28
N VAL A 248 -38.07 11.43 -2.64
CA VAL A 248 -36.65 11.66 -2.37
C VAL A 248 -36.35 11.63 -0.86
N GLY A 249 -35.51 10.68 -0.44
CA GLY A 249 -34.64 10.76 0.73
C GLY A 249 -34.93 9.78 1.89
N SER A 250 -34.32 8.58 1.85
CA SER A 250 -33.63 7.95 3.01
C SER A 250 -32.64 6.82 2.62
N THR A 251 -31.87 6.44 3.65
CA THR A 251 -30.64 5.63 3.82
C THR A 251 -30.65 4.17 3.30
N SER A 252 -29.58 3.74 2.63
CA SER A 252 -29.20 2.31 2.54
C SER A 252 -27.96 2.04 3.40
N LYS A 253 -28.04 1.10 4.34
CA LYS A 253 -26.94 0.77 5.27
C LYS A 253 -26.36 -0.58 4.88
N CYS A 254 -25.14 -0.60 4.34
CA CYS A 254 -24.36 -1.83 4.28
C CYS A 254 -23.94 -2.17 5.73
N LEU A 255 -24.64 -3.14 6.34
CA LEU A 255 -24.35 -3.53 7.71
C LEU A 255 -23.09 -4.41 7.71
N THR A 256 -22.11 -3.99 8.52
CA THR A 256 -20.88 -4.70 8.91
C THR A 256 -19.65 -4.56 8.01
N THR A 257 -19.21 -3.34 7.72
CA THR A 257 -17.84 -3.11 7.25
C THR A 257 -17.13 -2.05 8.09
N LYS A 258 -15.82 -2.23 8.30
CA LYS A 258 -14.99 -1.28 9.05
C LYS A 258 -15.01 0.07 8.33
N PRO A 259 -14.78 1.20 9.02
CA PRO A 259 -14.89 2.55 8.43
C PRO A 259 -14.04 2.81 7.17
N TYR A 260 -13.08 1.93 6.84
CA TYR A 260 -12.20 2.01 5.68
C TYR A 260 -12.39 0.88 4.64
N ASP A 261 -13.32 -0.05 4.87
CA ASP A 261 -13.56 -1.17 3.96
C ASP A 261 -14.31 -0.67 2.71
N LYS A 262 -13.60 -0.60 1.58
CA LYS A 262 -14.19 -0.35 0.27
C LYS A 262 -14.36 -1.67 -0.49
N VAL A 263 -15.52 -1.85 -1.10
CA VAL A 263 -15.86 -3.02 -1.91
C VAL A 263 -16.17 -2.53 -3.32
N TYR A 264 -15.47 -3.04 -4.32
CA TYR A 264 -15.82 -2.83 -5.71
C TYR A 264 -16.93 -3.80 -6.11
N VAL A 265 -17.96 -3.33 -6.80
CA VAL A 265 -19.02 -4.18 -7.36
C VAL A 265 -19.31 -3.76 -8.79
N ARG A 266 -19.34 -4.77 -9.68
CA ARG A 266 -19.99 -4.68 -10.98
C ARG A 266 -21.26 -5.52 -10.96
N ALA A 267 -22.38 -4.94 -11.37
CA ALA A 267 -23.67 -5.59 -11.40
C ALA A 267 -24.56 -4.98 -12.50
N LYS A 268 -25.75 -5.55 -12.68
CA LYS A 268 -26.80 -5.05 -13.57
C LYS A 268 -28.07 -4.87 -12.77
N LEU A 269 -28.59 -3.64 -12.76
CA LEU A 269 -29.91 -3.31 -12.24
C LEU A 269 -30.94 -3.58 -13.34
N ARG A 270 -31.98 -4.35 -13.04
CA ARG A 270 -32.90 -4.90 -14.02
C ARG A 270 -34.35 -4.74 -13.56
N VAL A 271 -35.22 -4.35 -14.48
CA VAL A 271 -36.69 -4.32 -14.29
C VAL A 271 -37.30 -5.15 -15.42
N PRO A 272 -37.65 -6.42 -15.17
CA PRO A 272 -38.27 -7.27 -16.18
C PRO A 272 -39.71 -6.84 -16.48
N ASN A 273 -40.11 -6.94 -17.74
CA ASN A 273 -41.51 -6.96 -18.14
C ASN A 273 -42.13 -8.28 -17.66
N GLN A 274 -43.26 -8.19 -16.98
CA GLN A 274 -43.94 -9.31 -16.33
C GLN A 274 -44.94 -10.01 -17.25
N PHE A 275 -45.20 -9.47 -18.46
CA PHE A 275 -46.09 -10.14 -19.41
C PHE A 275 -45.41 -11.36 -20.05
N PRO A 276 -46.07 -12.55 -20.04
CA PRO A 276 -45.48 -13.79 -20.57
C PRO A 276 -45.02 -13.69 -22.03
N SER A 277 -45.79 -12.95 -22.85
CA SER A 277 -45.53 -12.74 -24.29
C SER A 277 -44.31 -11.85 -24.56
N GLN A 278 -43.83 -11.10 -23.58
CA GLN A 278 -42.69 -10.17 -23.67
C GLN A 278 -41.68 -10.38 -22.53
N SER A 279 -41.61 -11.60 -21.98
CA SER A 279 -40.75 -11.95 -20.85
C SER A 279 -39.25 -11.71 -21.09
N ASN A 280 -38.81 -11.58 -22.35
CA ASN A 280 -37.45 -11.20 -22.72
C ASN A 280 -37.17 -9.69 -22.66
N THR A 281 -38.21 -8.85 -22.55
CA THR A 281 -38.07 -7.40 -22.45
C THR A 281 -37.71 -7.02 -21.03
N VAL A 282 -36.42 -6.86 -20.76
CA VAL A 282 -35.91 -6.41 -19.46
C VAL A 282 -35.23 -5.06 -19.64
N LEU A 283 -35.66 -4.05 -18.88
CA LEU A 283 -34.90 -2.82 -18.82
C LEU A 283 -33.69 -3.05 -17.90
N GLU A 284 -32.49 -2.85 -18.42
CA GLU A 284 -31.24 -3.11 -17.72
C GLU A 284 -30.34 -1.88 -17.74
N ARG A 285 -29.67 -1.59 -16.62
CA ARG A 285 -28.55 -0.66 -16.57
C ARG A 285 -27.38 -1.22 -15.77
N PRO A 286 -26.14 -1.02 -16.24
CA PRO A 286 -24.95 -1.47 -15.53
C PRO A 286 -24.75 -0.68 -14.24
N LEU A 287 -24.16 -1.31 -13.23
CA LEU A 287 -23.72 -0.69 -12.00
C LEU A 287 -22.25 -1.06 -11.86
N ASP A 288 -21.35 -0.08 -11.85
CA ASP A 288 -19.91 -0.30 -11.76
C ASP A 288 -19.34 0.74 -10.79
N ASN A 289 -19.05 0.32 -9.54
CA ASN A 289 -18.67 1.29 -8.52
C ASN A 289 -17.96 0.72 -7.28
N TRP A 290 -17.38 1.63 -6.48
CA TRP A 290 -16.84 1.39 -5.15
C TRP A 290 -17.84 1.75 -4.04
N PHE A 291 -18.14 0.78 -3.20
CA PHE A 291 -19.04 0.83 -2.07
C PHE A 291 -18.22 1.01 -0.80
N SER A 292 -18.57 1.98 0.04
CA SER A 292 -17.92 2.18 1.33
C SER A 292 -18.98 2.48 2.37
N PRO A 293 -18.74 2.23 3.67
CA PRO A 293 -19.70 2.57 4.72
C PRO A 293 -19.96 4.09 4.84
N GLN A 294 -19.11 4.92 4.22
CA GLN A 294 -19.27 6.38 4.17
C GLN A 294 -20.06 6.84 2.92
N THR A 295 -20.15 5.99 1.88
CA THR A 295 -20.92 6.25 0.66
C THR A 295 -22.20 5.43 0.72
N ILE A 296 -23.25 6.06 1.22
CA ILE A 296 -24.45 5.36 1.71
C ILE A 296 -25.32 4.82 0.55
N GLY A 297 -24.89 4.94 -0.73
CA GLY A 297 -25.51 4.22 -1.85
C GLY A 297 -25.23 4.75 -3.26
N TRP A 298 -25.61 3.92 -4.26
CA TRP A 298 -25.43 4.16 -5.72
C TRP A 298 -26.55 3.62 -6.64
N GLY A 299 -27.15 4.45 -7.51
CA GLY A 299 -28.30 4.10 -8.36
C GLY A 299 -28.52 5.05 -9.55
N TYR A 300 -29.64 4.92 -10.27
CA TYR A 300 -29.95 5.75 -11.44
C TYR A 300 -31.17 6.61 -11.18
N ALA A 301 -30.97 7.93 -11.17
CA ALA A 301 -32.09 8.82 -10.95
C ALA A 301 -33.18 8.70 -12.00
N ASP A 302 -32.74 8.61 -13.26
CA ASP A 302 -33.59 8.48 -14.43
C ASP A 302 -33.51 7.06 -15.00
N PHE A 303 -33.65 6.03 -14.15
CA PHE A 303 -33.59 4.65 -14.63
C PHE A 303 -34.67 4.36 -15.67
N MET A 304 -35.91 4.73 -15.36
CA MET A 304 -37.09 4.61 -16.23
C MET A 304 -38.05 5.78 -15.97
N PRO A 305 -38.65 6.38 -17.03
CA PRO A 305 -39.74 7.33 -16.85
C PRO A 305 -40.93 6.68 -16.12
N LEU A 306 -41.60 7.39 -15.21
CA LEU A 306 -42.82 6.85 -14.58
C LEU A 306 -43.96 6.64 -15.56
N SER A 307 -44.07 7.50 -16.57
CA SER A 307 -45.03 7.30 -17.65
C SER A 307 -44.87 5.91 -18.24
N ASP A 308 -43.63 5.43 -18.35
CA ASP A 308 -43.32 4.09 -18.83
C ASP A 308 -43.58 3.02 -17.80
N LEU A 309 -43.24 3.27 -16.53
CA LEU A 309 -43.43 2.31 -15.44
C LEU A 309 -44.93 2.08 -15.13
N ARG A 310 -45.73 3.15 -15.11
CA ARG A 310 -47.19 3.12 -14.85
C ARG A 310 -48.00 2.75 -16.08
N ASN A 311 -47.40 2.74 -17.27
CA ASN A 311 -48.11 2.33 -18.47
C ASN A 311 -48.38 0.83 -18.41
N SER A 312 -49.62 0.46 -18.15
CA SER A 312 -50.07 -0.93 -18.05
C SER A 312 -49.78 -1.74 -19.31
N SER A 313 -49.69 -1.10 -20.50
CA SER A 313 -49.32 -1.80 -21.74
C SER A 313 -47.84 -2.20 -21.81
N LYS A 314 -46.96 -1.60 -20.99
CA LYS A 314 -45.52 -1.92 -20.94
C LYS A 314 -45.17 -3.06 -19.98
N GLY A 315 -46.10 -3.48 -19.11
CA GLY A 315 -45.98 -4.70 -18.32
C GLY A 315 -44.93 -4.70 -17.20
N PHE A 316 -44.35 -3.55 -16.84
CA PHE A 316 -43.38 -3.45 -15.75
C PHE A 316 -44.03 -3.51 -14.36
N VAL A 317 -45.27 -3.04 -14.23
CA VAL A 317 -46.11 -3.20 -13.04
C VAL A 317 -47.34 -4.00 -13.44
N VAL A 318 -47.55 -5.16 -12.81
CA VAL A 318 -48.69 -6.03 -13.05
C VAL A 318 -49.31 -6.38 -11.71
N ASN A 319 -50.64 -6.23 -11.60
CA ASN A 319 -51.37 -6.46 -10.34
C ASN A 319 -50.79 -5.69 -9.14
N ASP A 320 -50.43 -4.41 -9.38
CA ASP A 320 -49.78 -3.54 -8.39
C ASP A 320 -48.48 -4.10 -7.79
N MET A 321 -47.80 -4.97 -8.55
CA MET A 321 -46.51 -5.54 -8.18
C MET A 321 -45.44 -5.06 -9.15
N LEU A 322 -44.33 -4.53 -8.61
CA LEU A 322 -43.10 -4.24 -9.36
C LEU A 322 -42.07 -5.33 -9.06
N VAL A 323 -41.41 -5.83 -10.10
CA VAL A 323 -40.28 -6.76 -9.95
C VAL A 323 -38.99 -6.01 -10.25
N VAL A 324 -38.03 -6.07 -9.33
CA VAL A 324 -36.69 -5.52 -9.52
C VAL A 324 -35.68 -6.63 -9.34
N GLN A 325 -34.68 -6.70 -10.20
CA GLN A 325 -33.63 -7.69 -10.17
C GLN A 325 -32.27 -7.03 -10.12
N VAL A 326 -31.33 -7.68 -9.44
CA VAL A 326 -29.92 -7.37 -9.58
C VAL A 326 -29.13 -8.61 -9.87
N ALA A 327 -28.38 -8.56 -10.96
CA ALA A 327 -27.41 -9.58 -11.33
C ALA A 327 -26.00 -9.06 -11.00
N MET A 328 -25.34 -9.68 -10.03
CA MET A 328 -23.96 -9.38 -9.64
C MET A 328 -23.01 -10.06 -10.63
N GLU A 329 -22.07 -9.29 -11.17
CA GLU A 329 -21.07 -9.79 -12.12
C GLU A 329 -19.70 -9.88 -11.46
N GLU A 330 -19.32 -8.88 -10.66
CA GLU A 330 -18.04 -8.85 -9.96
C GLU A 330 -18.20 -8.27 -8.56
N ILE A 331 -17.59 -8.88 -7.55
CA ILE A 331 -17.54 -8.35 -6.18
C ILE A 331 -16.10 -8.50 -5.68
N SER A 332 -15.50 -7.40 -5.21
CA SER A 332 -14.18 -7.46 -4.63
C SER A 332 -14.17 -7.85 -3.15
N SER A 333 -13.02 -8.37 -2.74
CA SER A 333 -12.68 -8.62 -1.35
C SER A 333 -11.24 -8.19 -1.13
N THR A 334 -11.04 -7.37 -0.10
CA THR A 334 -9.73 -6.98 0.39
C THR A 334 -9.45 -7.77 1.67
N LYS A 335 -8.40 -8.60 1.67
CA LYS A 335 -7.92 -9.26 2.87
C LYS A 335 -6.76 -8.46 3.44
N TYR A 336 -6.94 -7.90 4.62
CA TYR A 336 -5.86 -7.31 5.40
C TYR A 336 -5.04 -8.43 6.04
N LEU A 337 -3.77 -8.53 5.67
CA LEU A 337 -2.85 -9.51 6.21
C LEU A 337 -2.07 -8.85 7.36
N PRO A 338 -2.35 -9.20 8.63
CA PRO A 338 -1.39 -8.96 9.68
C PRO A 338 -0.21 -9.94 9.53
N ASN A 339 0.95 -9.57 10.06
CA ASN A 339 2.03 -10.53 10.32
C ASN A 339 1.62 -11.54 11.39
#